data_AF-A0AA35SW49-F1
#
_entry.id   AF-A0AA35SW49-F1
#
_cell.length_a   1.000
_cell.length_b   1.000
_cell.length_c   1.000
_cell.angle_alpha   90.00
_cell.angle_beta   90.00
_cell.angle_gamma   90.00
#
_symmetry.space_group_name_H-M   'P 1'
#
loop_
_entity.id
_entity.type
_entity.pdbx_description
1 polymer ?
#
loop_
_entity_poly.entity_id
_entity_poly.type
_entity_poly.pdbx_seq_one_letter_code
_entity_poly.pdbx_strand_id
1 'polypeptide(L)'
;MSIRLEPVPGAASRYMSDNQLALVAAADELAREGFAGRAAHYDAAAEFPIENFVDLREAGLLTLRVPAAYGGRGVDPLTFAMCILSVARGCPSTALTLTMHTNVLGHS
;
A
#
# COMPACT_ATOMS: atom_id res chain seq x y z
N MET A 1 -6.12 23.51 -0.74
CA MET A 1 -7.23 22.90 -1.49
C MET A 1 -7.43 21.49 -0.93
N SER A 2 -8.38 21.32 -0.01
CA SER A 2 -8.59 20.03 0.69
C SER A 2 -9.52 19.17 -0.14
N ILE A 3 -8.95 18.23 -0.91
CA ILE A 3 -9.72 17.20 -1.59
C ILE A 3 -10.23 16.28 -0.49
N ARG A 4 -11.55 16.23 -0.25
CA ARG A 4 -12.15 15.21 0.62
C ARG A 4 -11.97 13.87 -0.08
N LEU A 5 -10.88 13.19 0.22
CA LEU A 5 -10.67 11.82 -0.21
C LEU A 5 -11.62 10.93 0.59
N GLU A 6 -12.48 10.20 -0.11
CA GLU A 6 -13.29 9.15 0.48
C GLU A 6 -12.38 8.14 1.20
N PRO A 7 -12.81 7.56 2.33
CA PRO A 7 -12.03 6.54 3.03
C PRO A 7 -11.84 5.33 2.11
N VAL A 8 -10.61 4.82 2.02
CA VAL A 8 -10.27 3.63 1.22
C VAL A 8 -10.60 2.39 2.07
N PRO A 9 -11.36 1.39 1.56
CA PRO A 9 -11.76 1.19 0.18
C PRO A 9 -13.15 1.71 -0.22
N GLY A 10 -13.86 2.41 0.66
CA GLY A 10 -15.11 3.10 0.35
C GLY A 10 -16.15 2.16 -0.26
N ALA A 11 -16.75 2.59 -1.38
CA ALA A 11 -17.72 1.81 -2.13
C ALA A 11 -17.20 0.45 -2.66
N ALA A 12 -15.87 0.29 -2.84
CA ALA A 12 -15.28 -0.97 -3.30
C ALA A 12 -15.32 -2.06 -2.23
N SER A 13 -15.46 -1.70 -0.94
CA SER A 13 -15.55 -2.65 0.18
C SER A 13 -16.58 -3.76 -0.04
N ARG A 14 -17.70 -3.45 -0.72
CA ARG A 14 -18.78 -4.41 -1.02
C ARG A 14 -18.38 -5.58 -1.93
N TYR A 15 -17.25 -5.48 -2.63
CA TYR A 15 -16.73 -6.52 -3.52
C TYR A 15 -15.52 -7.26 -2.94
N MET A 16 -15.19 -6.98 -1.67
CA MET A 16 -13.99 -7.47 -1.03
C MET A 16 -14.37 -8.41 0.12
N SER A 17 -13.64 -9.51 0.23
CA SER A 17 -13.63 -10.40 1.39
C SER A 17 -12.98 -9.73 2.60
N ASP A 18 -13.24 -10.27 3.79
CA ASP A 18 -12.65 -9.79 5.04
C ASP A 18 -11.11 -9.78 4.99
N ASN A 19 -10.50 -10.78 4.34
CA ASN A 19 -9.05 -10.83 4.18
C ASN A 19 -8.52 -9.69 3.28
N GLN A 20 -9.23 -9.38 2.19
CA GLN A 20 -8.86 -8.25 1.31
C GLN A 20 -9.05 -6.91 2.03
N LEU A 21 -10.12 -6.77 2.82
CA LEU A 21 -10.36 -5.59 3.65
C LEU A 21 -9.27 -5.41 4.72
N ALA A 22 -8.85 -6.49 5.37
CA ALA A 22 -7.78 -6.45 6.37
C ALA A 22 -6.44 -5.97 5.77
N LEU A 23 -6.11 -6.37 4.55
CA LEU A 23 -4.90 -5.90 3.85
C LEU A 23 -4.96 -4.40 3.54
N VAL A 24 -6.12 -3.91 3.08
CA VAL A 24 -6.31 -2.47 2.83
C VAL A 24 -6.26 -1.67 4.13
N ALA A 25 -6.83 -2.20 5.21
CA ALA A 25 -6.80 -1.57 6.52
C ALA A 25 -5.37 -1.45 7.06
N ALA A 26 -4.56 -2.53 6.95
CA ALA A 26 -3.16 -2.50 7.34
C ALA A 26 -2.36 -1.45 6.53
N ALA A 27 -2.62 -1.34 5.22
CA ALA A 27 -2.00 -0.32 4.39
C ALA A 27 -2.40 1.12 4.80
N ASP A 28 -3.66 1.34 5.17
CA ASP A 28 -4.16 2.65 5.62
C ASP A 28 -3.61 3.04 7.00
N GLU A 29 -3.49 2.07 7.91
CA GLU A 29 -2.90 2.27 9.23
C GLU A 29 -1.44 2.73 9.12
N LEU A 30 -0.61 2.02 8.35
CA LEU A 30 0.77 2.43 8.09
C LEU A 30 0.86 3.82 7.44
N ALA A 31 -0.07 4.10 6.51
CA ALA A 31 -0.12 5.40 5.85
C ALA A 31 -0.39 6.54 6.85
N ARG A 32 -1.33 6.34 7.78
CA ARG A 32 -1.75 7.34 8.78
C ARG A 32 -0.74 7.50 9.91
N GLU A 33 -0.20 6.39 10.43
CA GLU A 33 0.60 6.40 11.66
C GLU A 33 2.08 6.64 11.41
N GLY A 34 2.62 6.13 10.29
CA GLY A 34 4.05 6.24 9.97
C GLY A 34 4.35 7.10 8.75
N PHE A 35 3.73 6.79 7.60
CA PHE A 35 4.19 7.33 6.32
C PHE A 35 3.92 8.83 6.18
N ALA A 36 2.73 9.29 6.57
CA ALA A 36 2.37 10.71 6.51
C ALA A 36 3.34 11.61 7.30
N GLY A 37 3.80 11.15 8.47
CA GLY A 37 4.75 11.90 9.29
C GLY A 37 6.14 12.05 8.69
N ARG A 38 6.58 11.05 7.90
CA ARG A 38 7.92 11.02 7.28
C ARG A 38 7.94 11.54 5.83
N ALA A 39 6.78 11.64 5.18
CA ALA A 39 6.67 11.94 3.75
C ALA A 39 7.37 13.25 3.34
N ALA A 40 7.14 14.34 4.07
CA ALA A 40 7.73 15.65 3.75
C ALA A 40 9.26 15.65 3.88
N HIS A 41 9.80 14.88 4.82
CA HIS A 41 11.25 14.75 4.99
C HIS A 41 11.89 14.03 3.80
N TYR A 42 11.37 12.85 3.42
CA TYR A 42 11.92 12.09 2.28
C TYR A 42 11.79 12.85 0.97
N ASP A 43 10.69 13.57 0.76
CA ASP A 43 10.51 14.43 -0.42
C ASP A 43 11.56 15.55 -0.49
N ALA A 44 11.76 16.29 0.62
CA ALA A 44 12.72 17.38 0.68
C ALA A 44 14.18 16.91 0.59
N ALA A 45 14.50 15.75 1.17
CA ALA A 45 15.84 15.17 1.15
C ALA A 45 16.16 14.44 -0.17
N ALA A 46 15.15 14.18 -1.01
CA ALA A 46 15.27 13.34 -2.21
C ALA A 46 15.87 11.96 -1.90
N GLU A 47 15.51 11.39 -0.75
CA GLU A 47 16.00 10.12 -0.26
C GLU A 47 14.96 9.00 -0.41
N PHE A 48 15.45 7.77 -0.47
CA PHE A 48 14.58 6.61 -0.49
C PHE A 48 13.91 6.40 0.88
N PRO A 49 12.60 6.12 0.95
CA PRO A 49 11.87 5.97 2.20
C PRO A 49 12.12 4.59 2.85
N ILE A 50 13.35 4.37 3.33
CA ILE A 50 13.82 3.08 3.85
C ILE A 50 12.93 2.58 4.99
N GLU A 51 12.59 3.46 5.94
CA GLU A 51 11.81 3.05 7.10
C GLU A 51 10.38 2.64 6.70
N ASN A 52 9.77 3.33 5.74
CA ASN A 52 8.46 2.92 5.22
C ASN A 52 8.52 1.51 4.60
N PHE A 53 9.62 1.17 3.95
CA PHE A 53 9.82 -0.17 3.38
C PHE A 53 10.07 -1.26 4.43
N VAL A 54 10.66 -0.91 5.57
CA VAL A 54 10.74 -1.80 6.73
C VAL A 54 9.34 -2.13 7.23
N ASP A 55 8.50 -1.11 7.43
CA ASP A 55 7.13 -1.30 7.92
C ASP A 55 6.28 -2.13 6.94
N LEU A 56 6.40 -1.86 5.64
CA LEU A 56 5.73 -2.64 4.59
C LEU A 56 6.16 -4.11 4.60
N ARG A 57 7.43 -4.41 4.92
CA ARG A 57 7.93 -5.77 5.04
C ARG A 57 7.31 -6.48 6.24
N GLU A 58 7.27 -5.80 7.39
CA GLU A 58 6.72 -6.34 8.64
C GLU A 58 5.21 -6.61 8.53
N ALA A 59 4.48 -5.74 7.83
CA ALA A 59 3.07 -5.95 7.51
C ALA A 59 2.83 -7.01 6.40
N GLY A 60 3.89 -7.50 5.76
CA GLY A 60 3.79 -8.46 4.66
C GLY A 60 3.11 -7.89 3.40
N LEU A 61 3.25 -6.58 3.17
CA LEU A 61 2.69 -5.88 2.01
C LEU A 61 3.63 -5.85 0.80
N LEU A 62 4.91 -6.19 0.98
CA LEU A 62 5.87 -6.31 -0.13
C LEU A 62 5.55 -7.47 -1.07
N THR A 63 4.82 -8.49 -0.60
CA THR A 63 4.50 -9.71 -1.35
C THR A 63 3.04 -9.77 -1.81
N LEU A 64 2.35 -8.61 -1.87
CA LEU A 64 0.92 -8.52 -2.21
C LEU A 64 0.55 -9.30 -3.49
N ARG A 65 1.32 -9.13 -4.56
CA ARG A 65 1.05 -9.73 -5.88
C ARG A 65 1.78 -11.05 -6.13
N VAL A 66 2.63 -11.49 -5.20
CA VAL A 66 3.29 -12.79 -5.31
C VAL A 66 2.24 -13.89 -5.10
N PRO A 67 2.14 -14.91 -5.98
CA PRO A 67 1.18 -16.00 -5.81
C PRO A 67 1.33 -16.71 -4.45
N ALA A 68 0.21 -17.17 -3.89
CA ALA A 68 0.20 -17.87 -2.60
C ALA A 68 1.08 -19.14 -2.59
N ALA A 69 1.21 -19.82 -3.74
CA ALA A 69 2.09 -20.98 -3.92
C ALA A 69 3.59 -20.67 -3.64
N TYR A 70 3.98 -19.39 -3.73
CA TYR A 70 5.33 -18.92 -3.44
C TYR A 70 5.42 -18.14 -2.11
N GLY A 71 4.40 -18.27 -1.24
CA GLY A 71 4.37 -17.60 0.07
C GLY A 71 3.94 -16.13 0.02
N GLY A 72 3.37 -15.67 -1.09
CA GLY A 72 2.80 -14.34 -1.22
C GLY A 72 1.32 -14.25 -0.84
N ARG A 73 0.73 -13.06 -1.03
CA ARG A 73 -0.71 -12.83 -0.74
C ARG A 73 -1.62 -13.14 -1.93
N GLY A 74 -1.09 -13.17 -3.16
CA GLY A 74 -1.83 -13.45 -4.38
C GLY A 74 -3.05 -12.56 -4.60
N VAL A 75 -3.01 -11.30 -4.13
CA VAL A 75 -4.19 -10.41 -4.14
C VAL A 75 -4.57 -10.06 -5.57
N ASP A 76 -5.86 -9.89 -5.83
CA ASP A 76 -6.39 -9.46 -7.12
C ASP A 76 -6.07 -7.96 -7.41
N PRO A 77 -6.25 -7.49 -8.65
CA PRO A 77 -5.94 -6.11 -9.03
C PRO A 77 -6.73 -5.04 -8.26
N LEU A 78 -7.99 -5.29 -7.88
CA LEU A 78 -8.77 -4.32 -7.13
C LEU A 78 -8.19 -4.15 -5.73
N THR A 79 -7.98 -5.25 -5.01
CA THR A 79 -7.37 -5.21 -3.67
C THR A 79 -5.99 -4.56 -3.70
N PHE A 80 -5.18 -4.87 -4.71
CA PHE A 80 -3.89 -4.23 -4.90
C PHE A 80 -4.02 -2.72 -5.08
N ALA A 81 -4.88 -2.27 -5.99
CA ALA A 81 -5.12 -0.85 -6.22
C ALA A 81 -5.58 -0.13 -4.95
N MET A 82 -6.45 -0.76 -4.15
CA MET A 82 -6.89 -0.19 -2.88
C MET A 82 -5.75 -0.06 -1.87
N CYS A 83 -4.87 -1.07 -1.75
CA CYS A 83 -3.69 -0.99 -0.89
C CYS A 83 -2.75 0.15 -1.33
N ILE A 84 -2.47 0.25 -2.64
CA ILE A 84 -1.62 1.32 -3.18
C ILE A 84 -2.22 2.71 -2.94
N LEU A 85 -3.54 2.86 -3.13
CA LEU A 85 -4.25 4.11 -2.84
C LEU A 85 -4.16 4.48 -1.36
N SER A 86 -4.34 3.52 -0.44
CA SER A 86 -4.16 3.75 1.00
C SER A 86 -2.75 4.26 1.31
N VAL A 87 -1.71 3.57 0.81
CA VAL A 87 -0.30 3.99 1.02
C VAL A 87 -0.05 5.37 0.43
N ALA A 88 -0.59 5.67 -0.76
CA ALA A 88 -0.40 6.95 -1.44
C ALA A 88 -0.98 8.13 -0.66
N ARG A 89 -2.02 7.92 0.16
CA ARG A 89 -2.57 8.97 1.05
C ARG A 89 -1.57 9.42 2.12
N GLY A 90 -0.69 8.52 2.56
CA GLY A 90 0.37 8.84 3.52
C GLY A 90 1.65 9.31 2.84
N CYS A 91 2.13 8.56 1.85
CA CYS A 91 3.38 8.87 1.14
C CYS A 91 3.32 8.40 -0.32
N PRO A 92 3.10 9.32 -1.29
CA PRO A 92 3.03 8.98 -2.71
C PRO A 92 4.29 8.33 -3.27
N SER A 93 5.48 8.75 -2.82
CA SER A 93 6.75 8.16 -3.25
C SER A 93 6.86 6.68 -2.83
N THR A 94 6.45 6.36 -1.59
CA THR A 94 6.40 4.97 -1.11
C THR A 94 5.42 4.14 -1.92
N ALA A 95 4.22 4.66 -2.21
CA ALA A 95 3.23 3.97 -3.02
C ALA A 95 3.74 3.66 -4.44
N LEU A 96 4.43 4.62 -5.06
CA LEU A 96 5.06 4.44 -6.36
C LEU A 96 6.13 3.35 -6.32
N THR A 97 7.05 3.41 -5.35
CA THR A 97 8.10 2.41 -5.22
C THR A 97 7.52 1.02 -4.92
N LEU A 98 6.51 0.92 -4.05
CA LEU A 98 5.83 -0.35 -3.77
C LEU A 98 5.19 -0.90 -5.05
N THR A 99 4.52 -0.06 -5.82
CA THR A 99 3.94 -0.45 -7.11
C THR A 99 5.01 -1.01 -8.05
N MET A 100 6.16 -0.32 -8.18
CA MET A 100 7.26 -0.78 -9.01
C MET A 100 7.86 -2.10 -8.50
N HIS A 101 7.96 -2.28 -7.18
CA HIS A 101 8.43 -3.53 -6.58
C HIS A 101 7.49 -4.71 -6.89
N THR A 102 6.18 -4.51 -6.81
CA THR A 102 5.20 -5.60 -6.92
C THR A 102 4.71 -5.86 -8.34
N ASN A 103 4.67 -4.86 -9.22
CA ASN A 103 4.10 -5.02 -10.59
C ASN A 103 4.98 -5.86 -11.51
N VAL A 104 6.31 -5.85 -11.33
CA VAL A 104 7.21 -6.68 -12.13
C VAL A 104 7.15 -8.16 -11.73
N LEU A 105 6.63 -8.49 -10.55
CA LEU A 105 6.65 -9.85 -9.99
C LEU A 105 5.40 -10.69 -10.32
N GLY A 106 4.34 -10.11 -10.88
CA GLY A 106 3.06 -10.80 -10.98
C GLY A 106 2.12 -10.28 -12.08
N HIS A 107 2.54 -10.42 -13.35
CA HIS A 107 1.60 -10.54 -14.47
C HIS A 107 1.22 -12.02 -14.62
N SER A 108 0.13 -12.39 -13.96
CA SER A 108 -0.58 -13.66 -14.14
C SER A 108 -2.07 -13.37 -14.12
#